data_AF-C7EYU6-F1
#
_entry.id   AF-C7EYU6-F1
#
_cell.length_a   1.000
_cell.length_b   1.000
_cell.length_c   1.000
_cell.angle_alpha   90.00
_cell.angle_beta   90.00
_cell.angle_gamma   90.00
#
_symmetry.space_group_name_H-M   'P 1'
#
loop_
_entity.id
_entity.type
_entity.pdbx_description
1 polymer ?
#
loop_
_entity_poly.entity_id
_entity_poly.type
_entity_poly.pdbx_seq_one_letter_code
_entity_poly.pdbx_strand_id
1 'polypeptide(L)'
;CKIVAEWMMEVCAEEKCQEEVVLLALNYMDRYLSTKSVLKTHLQTLAAACLLLASKLREPSCRALSADLLVFYTDNSILKKDLLSWELTVLRRLGWELSSSTPLTFLELLITRLPIRSKNFDLNIEKVRQHAQAFISLAAKEHHFAKYTASTIAASSIAASM
;
A
#
# COMPACT_ATOMS: atom_id res chain seq x y z
N CYS A 1 -2.47 -11.96 -9.48
CA CYS A 1 -2.12 -10.90 -8.52
C CYS A 1 -3.24 -9.86 -8.36
N LYS A 2 -3.90 -9.37 -9.41
CA LYS A 2 -4.99 -8.38 -9.31
C LYS A 2 -6.07 -8.72 -8.26
N ILE A 3 -6.61 -9.93 -8.28
CA ILE A 3 -7.62 -10.40 -7.29
C ILE A 3 -7.11 -10.29 -5.85
N VAL A 4 -5.83 -10.60 -5.61
CA VAL A 4 -5.24 -10.55 -4.26
C VAL A 4 -4.97 -9.11 -3.83
N ALA A 5 -4.55 -8.25 -4.77
CA ALA A 5 -4.41 -6.82 -4.50
C ALA A 5 -5.75 -6.17 -4.16
N GLU A 6 -6.82 -6.53 -4.88
CA GLU A 6 -8.20 -6.10 -4.58
C GLU A 6 -8.62 -6.52 -3.17
N TRP A 7 -8.41 -7.80 -2.82
CA TRP A 7 -8.65 -8.28 -1.46
C TRP A 7 -7.87 -7.49 -0.40
N MET A 8 -6.59 -7.16 -0.63
CA MET A 8 -5.80 -6.37 0.32
C MET A 8 -6.39 -4.97 0.53
N MET A 9 -6.89 -4.34 -0.55
CA MET A 9 -7.53 -3.03 -0.46
C MET A 9 -8.87 -3.08 0.27
N GLU A 10 -9.66 -4.13 0.04
CA GLU A 10 -10.93 -4.35 0.74
C GLU A 10 -10.71 -4.52 2.25
N VAL A 11 -9.76 -5.35 2.66
CA VAL A 11 -9.41 -5.54 4.07
C VAL A 11 -8.96 -4.23 4.72
N CYS A 12 -8.09 -3.46 4.06
CA CYS A 12 -7.65 -2.17 4.58
C CYS A 12 -8.79 -1.14 4.67
N ALA A 13 -9.73 -1.16 3.72
CA ALA A 13 -10.87 -0.26 3.73
C ALA A 13 -11.86 -0.59 4.85
N GLU A 14 -12.16 -1.88 5.06
CA GLU A 14 -13.05 -2.36 6.13
C GLU A 14 -12.47 -2.02 7.52
N GLU A 15 -11.17 -2.26 7.71
CA GLU A 15 -10.46 -1.95 8.95
C GLU A 15 -10.07 -0.47 9.08
N LYS A 16 -10.47 0.37 8.11
CA LYS A 16 -10.18 1.82 8.09
C LYS A 16 -8.69 2.14 8.31
N CYS A 17 -7.83 1.31 7.73
CA CYS A 17 -6.39 1.50 7.74
C CYS A 17 -6.03 2.80 7.01
N GLN A 18 -4.92 3.41 7.39
CA GLN A 18 -4.31 4.46 6.59
C GLN A 18 -4.00 3.94 5.17
N GLU A 19 -4.23 4.78 4.18
CA GLU A 19 -3.99 4.45 2.77
C GLU A 19 -2.52 4.04 2.50
N GLU A 20 -1.59 4.56 3.30
CA GLU A 20 -0.18 4.18 3.22
C GLU A 20 0.08 2.70 3.56
N VAL A 21 -0.75 2.08 4.41
CA VAL A 21 -0.64 0.65 4.78
C VAL A 21 -0.81 -0.23 3.55
N VAL A 22 -1.88 -0.02 2.77
CA VAL A 22 -2.13 -0.86 1.60
C VAL A 22 -1.09 -0.62 0.50
N LEU A 23 -0.66 0.63 0.30
CA LEU A 23 0.39 0.94 -0.69
C LEU A 23 1.73 0.28 -0.34
N LEU A 24 2.11 0.26 0.94
CA LEU A 24 3.30 -0.47 1.39
C LEU A 24 3.14 -1.98 1.27
N ALA A 25 1.97 -2.51 1.64
CA ALA A 25 1.71 -3.93 1.54
C ALA A 25 1.81 -4.42 0.08
N LEU A 26 1.23 -3.67 -0.86
CA LEU A 26 1.36 -3.94 -2.30
C LEU A 26 2.82 -3.84 -2.75
N ASN A 27 3.55 -2.81 -2.31
CA ASN A 27 4.98 -2.68 -2.61
C ASN A 27 5.81 -3.87 -2.11
N TYR A 28 5.55 -4.35 -0.88
CA TYR A 28 6.21 -5.51 -0.31
C TYR A 28 5.90 -6.77 -1.11
N MET A 29 4.64 -6.97 -1.49
CA MET A 29 4.22 -8.10 -2.31
C MET A 29 4.92 -8.09 -3.67
N ASP A 30 4.93 -6.95 -4.37
CA ASP A 30 5.56 -6.83 -5.68
C ASP A 30 7.08 -7.05 -5.61
N ARG A 31 7.76 -6.48 -4.59
CA ARG A 31 9.19 -6.72 -4.34
C ARG A 31 9.50 -8.18 -3.98
N TYR A 32 8.59 -8.85 -3.27
CA TYR A 32 8.77 -10.27 -2.97
C TYR A 32 8.65 -11.12 -4.25
N LEU A 33 7.58 -10.88 -5.03
CA LEU A 33 7.28 -11.62 -6.27
C LEU A 33 8.30 -11.37 -7.39
N SER A 34 8.95 -10.21 -7.42
CA SER A 34 10.01 -9.92 -8.39
C SER A 34 11.26 -10.80 -8.19
N THR A 35 11.43 -11.33 -6.97
CA THR A 35 12.62 -12.12 -6.61
C THR A 35 12.34 -13.61 -6.40
N LYS A 36 11.08 -14.00 -6.22
CA LYS A 36 10.64 -15.39 -5.98
C LYS A 36 9.29 -15.64 -6.63
N SER A 37 9.20 -16.71 -7.42
CA SER A 37 7.91 -17.24 -7.87
C SER A 37 7.21 -17.93 -6.70
N VAL A 38 5.92 -17.63 -6.53
CA VAL A 38 5.07 -18.15 -5.44
C VAL A 38 3.89 -18.87 -6.06
N LEU A 39 3.57 -20.05 -5.53
CA LEU A 39 2.39 -20.81 -5.94
C LEU A 39 1.13 -20.01 -5.64
N LYS A 40 0.10 -20.13 -6.50
CA LYS A 40 -1.18 -19.43 -6.32
C LYS A 40 -1.80 -19.67 -4.94
N THR A 41 -1.65 -20.87 -4.39
CA THR A 41 -2.14 -21.26 -3.06
C THR A 41 -1.50 -20.47 -1.92
N HIS A 42 -0.28 -19.97 -2.08
CA HIS A 42 0.44 -19.20 -1.06
C HIS A 42 0.34 -17.69 -1.26
N LEU A 43 -0.28 -17.21 -2.34
CA LEU A 43 -0.39 -15.77 -2.61
C LEU A 43 -1.23 -15.04 -1.56
N GLN A 44 -2.31 -15.68 -1.07
CA GLN A 44 -3.15 -15.08 -0.04
C GLN A 44 -2.43 -14.99 1.31
N THR A 45 -1.65 -16.02 1.67
CA THR A 45 -0.79 -15.98 2.87
C THR A 45 0.31 -14.93 2.76
N LEU A 46 0.94 -14.80 1.58
CA LEU A 46 1.93 -13.74 1.30
C LEU A 46 1.31 -12.35 1.47
N ALA A 47 0.13 -12.13 0.87
CA ALA A 47 -0.56 -10.85 0.95
C ALA A 47 -0.97 -10.50 2.38
N ALA A 48 -1.49 -11.45 3.14
CA ALA A 48 -1.78 -11.28 4.57
C ALA A 48 -0.50 -10.92 5.36
N ALA A 49 0.63 -11.58 5.08
CA ALA A 49 1.90 -11.27 5.73
C ALA A 49 2.39 -9.84 5.38
N CYS A 50 2.23 -9.41 4.12
CA CYS A 50 2.56 -8.05 3.70
C CYS A 50 1.68 -6.99 4.39
N LEU A 51 0.37 -7.24 4.54
CA LEU A 51 -0.55 -6.38 5.30
C LEU A 51 -0.19 -6.29 6.77
N LEU A 52 0.15 -7.43 7.39
CA LEU A 52 0.58 -7.49 8.78
C LEU A 52 1.83 -6.63 9.00
N LEU A 53 2.83 -6.75 8.11
CA LEU A 53 4.05 -5.95 8.17
C LEU A 53 3.80 -4.46 7.95
N ALA A 54 3.01 -4.10 6.94
CA ALA A 54 2.73 -2.71 6.62
C ALA A 54 1.95 -2.01 7.73
N SER A 55 0.95 -2.69 8.30
CA SER A 55 0.15 -2.14 9.40
C SER A 55 0.98 -1.95 10.66
N LYS A 56 1.84 -2.92 11.03
CA LYS A 56 2.77 -2.77 12.16
C LYS A 56 3.76 -1.60 12.00
N LEU A 57 4.10 -1.24 10.76
CA LEU A 57 5.06 -0.16 10.49
C LEU A 57 4.42 1.23 10.50
N ARG A 58 3.18 1.37 9.99
CA ARG A 58 2.55 2.67 9.78
C ARG A 58 1.46 3.02 10.77
N GLU A 59 0.72 2.03 11.27
CA GLU A 59 -0.31 2.30 12.27
C GLU A 59 0.28 2.40 13.68
N PRO A 60 -0.34 3.21 14.56
CA PRO A 60 -0.13 3.09 15.99
C PRO A 60 -0.42 1.66 16.45
N SER A 61 0.30 1.16 17.45
CA SER A 61 0.22 -0.23 17.89
C SER A 61 -1.18 -0.72 18.27
N CYS A 62 -2.11 0.17 18.64
CA CYS A 62 -3.50 -0.21 18.94
C CYS A 62 -4.40 -0.40 17.72
N ARG A 63 -3.99 0.05 16.53
CA ARG A 63 -4.73 -0.06 15.26
C ARG A 63 -4.07 -0.97 14.24
N ALA A 64 -2.87 -1.49 14.55
CA ALA A 64 -2.21 -2.44 13.68
C ALA A 64 -3.06 -3.72 13.53
N LEU A 65 -3.11 -4.27 12.32
CA LEU A 65 -3.90 -5.47 12.03
C LEU A 65 -3.34 -6.63 12.85
N SER A 66 -4.21 -7.37 13.51
CA SER A 66 -3.79 -8.56 14.25
C SER A 66 -3.67 -9.76 13.31
N ALA A 67 -2.79 -10.70 13.64
CA ALA A 67 -2.67 -11.93 12.87
C ALA A 67 -3.96 -12.78 12.90
N ASP A 68 -4.70 -12.75 14.01
CA ASP A 68 -5.98 -13.46 14.15
C ASP A 68 -7.06 -12.87 13.23
N LEU A 69 -7.11 -11.55 13.11
CA LEU A 69 -8.00 -10.84 12.20
C LEU A 69 -7.70 -11.18 10.73
N LEU A 70 -6.43 -11.19 10.34
CA LEU A 70 -6.05 -11.55 8.97
C LEU A 70 -6.38 -13.01 8.65
N VAL A 71 -6.21 -13.93 9.60
CA VAL A 71 -6.65 -15.32 9.45
C VAL A 71 -8.15 -15.40 9.23
N PHE A 72 -8.93 -14.62 9.97
CA PHE A 72 -10.38 -14.51 9.79
C PHE A 72 -10.75 -14.00 8.38
N TYR A 73 -10.11 -12.93 7.90
CA TYR A 73 -10.35 -12.40 6.54
C TYR A 73 -9.95 -13.35 5.40
N THR A 74 -9.15 -14.37 5.70
CA THR A 74 -8.85 -15.45 4.76
C THR A 74 -9.79 -16.64 4.87
N ASP A 75 -10.93 -16.49 5.56
CA ASP A 75 -11.91 -17.56 5.83
C ASP A 75 -11.25 -18.77 6.52
N ASN A 76 -10.31 -18.50 7.43
CA ASN A 76 -9.50 -19.51 8.13
C ASN A 76 -8.75 -20.48 7.21
N SER A 77 -8.53 -20.13 5.94
CA SER A 77 -7.77 -20.93 4.98
C SER A 77 -6.27 -20.99 5.30
N ILE A 78 -5.77 -20.05 6.10
CA ILE A 78 -4.38 -19.99 6.57
C ILE A 78 -4.32 -20.17 8.09
N LEU A 79 -3.26 -20.80 8.58
CA LEU A 79 -3.02 -20.89 10.03
C LEU A 79 -2.18 -19.70 10.49
N LYS A 80 -2.49 -19.19 11.70
CA LYS A 80 -1.74 -18.08 12.33
C LYS A 80 -0.23 -18.35 12.39
N LYS A 81 0.17 -19.58 12.74
CA LYS A 81 1.58 -19.99 12.78
C LYS A 81 2.27 -19.83 11.43
N ASP A 82 1.56 -20.16 10.35
CA ASP A 82 2.08 -20.10 8.99
C ASP A 82 2.18 -18.63 8.58
N LEU A 83 1.18 -17.81 8.89
CA LEU A 83 1.20 -16.37 8.66
C LEU A 83 2.42 -15.69 9.30
N LEU A 84 2.72 -16.00 10.58
CA LEU A 84 3.89 -15.47 11.27
C LEU A 84 5.22 -15.98 10.68
N SER A 85 5.25 -17.21 10.18
CA SER A 85 6.43 -17.73 9.47
C SER A 85 6.66 -17.02 8.13
N TRP A 86 5.58 -16.69 7.43
CA TRP A 86 5.61 -15.92 6.19
C TRP A 86 6.01 -14.48 6.42
N GLU A 87 5.53 -13.84 7.49
CA GLU A 87 5.97 -12.50 7.92
C GLU A 87 7.50 -12.43 8.01
N LEU A 88 8.13 -13.36 8.72
CA LEU A 88 9.58 -13.40 8.86
C LEU A 88 10.29 -13.70 7.53
N THR A 89 9.68 -14.53 6.68
CA THR A 89 10.22 -14.85 5.35
C THR A 89 10.22 -13.63 4.43
N VAL A 90 9.13 -12.85 4.44
CA VAL A 90 9.02 -11.59 3.69
C VAL A 90 10.05 -10.59 4.20
N LEU A 91 10.16 -10.40 5.53
CA LEU A 91 11.16 -9.51 6.15
C LEU A 91 12.59 -9.83 5.70
N ARG A 92 12.98 -11.11 5.81
CA ARG A 92 14.31 -11.57 5.40
C ARG A 92 14.53 -11.36 3.92
N ARG A 93 13.51 -11.59 3.09
CA ARG A 93 13.63 -11.44 1.63
C ARG A 93 13.76 -9.98 1.20
N LEU A 94 13.08 -9.07 1.89
CA LEU A 94 13.19 -7.63 1.67
C LEU A 94 14.46 -7.03 2.30
N GLY A 95 15.30 -7.84 2.97
CA GLY A 95 16.52 -7.35 3.62
C GLY A 95 16.23 -6.39 4.77
N TRP A 96 15.06 -6.49 5.41
CA TRP A 96 14.57 -5.55 6.43
C TRP A 96 14.36 -4.11 5.94
N GLU A 97 14.46 -3.85 4.64
CA GLU A 97 14.19 -2.54 4.05
C GLU A 97 12.68 -2.34 3.85
N LEU A 98 12.00 -1.95 4.93
CA LEU A 98 10.56 -1.67 4.93
C LEU A 98 10.21 -0.20 4.67
N SER A 99 11.16 0.72 4.87
CA SER A 99 10.98 2.16 4.67
C SER A 99 10.99 2.55 3.19
N SER A 100 10.04 2.02 2.41
CA SER A 100 9.86 2.39 1.01
C SER A 100 9.08 3.70 0.90
N SER A 101 9.57 4.62 0.08
CA SER A 101 8.89 5.87 -0.21
C SER A 101 7.60 5.59 -1.01
N THR A 102 6.44 5.94 -0.44
CA THR A 102 5.15 5.77 -1.12
C THR A 102 4.83 6.99 -1.99
N PRO A 103 3.96 6.85 -3.01
CA PRO A 103 3.49 8.00 -3.78
C PRO A 103 2.85 9.07 -2.88
N LEU A 104 2.22 8.66 -1.77
CA LEU A 104 1.66 9.59 -0.77
C LEU A 104 2.73 10.44 -0.09
N THR A 105 3.91 9.89 0.20
CA THR A 105 5.02 10.67 0.76
C THR A 105 5.46 11.77 -0.21
N PHE A 106 5.53 11.45 -1.51
CA PHE A 106 5.84 12.43 -2.55
C PHE A 106 4.71 13.44 -2.78
N LEU A 107 3.46 13.02 -2.65
CA LEU A 107 2.30 13.90 -2.76
C LEU A 107 2.38 15.07 -1.77
N GLU A 108 2.62 14.80 -0.48
CA GLU A 108 2.73 15.85 0.54
C GLU A 108 3.94 16.78 0.31
N LEU A 109 5.07 16.21 -0.13
CA LEU A 109 6.25 16.98 -0.51
C LEU A 109 5.96 17.93 -1.69
N LEU A 110 5.32 17.41 -2.74
CA LEU A 110 5.04 18.16 -3.96
C LEU A 110 3.98 19.25 -3.72
N ILE A 111 2.90 18.97 -2.98
CA ILE A 111 1.88 19.97 -2.62
C ILE A 111 2.52 21.14 -1.85
N THR A 112 3.44 20.85 -0.93
CA THR A 112 4.11 21.88 -0.12
C THR A 112 5.10 22.72 -0.94
N ARG A 113 5.73 22.14 -1.95
CA ARG A 113 6.82 22.77 -2.73
C ARG A 113 6.36 23.44 -4.02
N LEU A 114 5.27 22.97 -4.61
CA LEU A 114 4.75 23.55 -5.85
C LEU A 114 4.06 24.90 -5.55
N PRO A 115 4.22 25.92 -6.41
CA PRO A 115 3.56 27.21 -6.27
C PRO A 115 2.07 27.13 -6.66
N ILE A 116 1.35 26.09 -6.23
CA ILE A 116 -0.11 25.91 -6.41
C ILE A 116 -0.85 27.07 -5.73
N ARG A 117 -0.22 27.71 -4.74
CA ARG A 117 -0.74 28.87 -3.98
C ARG A 117 -0.60 30.22 -4.72
N SER A 118 -0.26 30.23 -6.01
CA SER A 118 -0.01 31.48 -6.75
C SER A 118 -1.29 32.22 -7.16
N LYS A 119 -1.75 33.09 -6.24
CA LYS A 119 -2.47 34.37 -6.38
C LYS A 119 -3.76 34.51 -7.22
N ASN A 120 -4.12 33.65 -8.16
CA ASN A 120 -5.26 33.93 -9.07
C ASN A 120 -6.31 32.81 -9.20
N PHE A 121 -6.20 31.72 -8.46
CA PHE A 121 -7.19 30.64 -8.47
C PHE A 121 -7.49 30.20 -7.03
N ASP A 122 -8.77 30.20 -6.64
CA ASP A 122 -9.28 29.56 -5.42
C ASP A 122 -9.19 28.02 -5.55
N LEU A 123 -7.99 27.50 -5.81
CA LEU A 123 -7.72 26.08 -5.81
C LEU A 123 -7.75 25.60 -4.37
N ASN A 124 -8.80 24.87 -4.03
CA ASN A 124 -8.89 24.21 -2.73
C ASN A 124 -7.88 23.07 -2.68
N ILE A 125 -6.72 23.33 -2.07
CA ILE A 125 -5.60 22.39 -1.92
C ILE A 125 -6.07 21.05 -1.33
N GLU A 126 -7.06 21.07 -0.43
CA GLU A 126 -7.64 19.86 0.15
C GLU A 126 -8.36 19.01 -0.90
N LYS A 127 -9.06 19.62 -1.86
CA LYS A 127 -9.70 18.88 -2.96
C LYS A 127 -8.67 18.26 -3.90
N VAL A 128 -7.62 19.02 -4.23
CA VAL A 128 -6.51 18.51 -5.06
C VAL A 128 -5.82 17.33 -4.37
N ARG A 129 -5.59 17.43 -3.05
CA ARG A 129 -5.05 16.32 -2.26
C ARG A 129 -5.95 15.09 -2.32
N GLN A 130 -7.25 15.25 -2.07
CA GLN A 130 -8.22 14.14 -2.09
C GLN A 130 -8.30 13.46 -3.46
N HIS A 131 -8.36 14.24 -4.54
CA HIS A 131 -8.37 13.71 -5.91
C HIS A 131 -7.06 12.97 -6.22
N ALA A 132 -5.91 13.54 -5.84
CA ALA A 132 -4.62 12.94 -6.10
C ALA A 132 -4.44 11.62 -5.33
N GLN A 133 -4.92 11.55 -4.08
CA GLN A 133 -4.98 10.31 -3.29
C GLN A 133 -5.83 9.26 -4.01
N ALA A 134 -7.03 9.62 -4.47
CA ALA A 134 -7.89 8.70 -5.22
C ALA A 134 -7.21 8.16 -6.49
N PHE A 135 -6.50 9.00 -7.25
CA PHE A 135 -5.72 8.56 -8.41
C PHE A 135 -4.53 7.66 -8.05
N ILE A 136 -3.83 7.94 -6.95
CA ILE A 136 -2.76 7.07 -6.44
C ILE A 136 -3.32 5.69 -6.08
N SER A 137 -4.42 5.66 -5.35
CA SER A 137 -5.15 4.42 -5.02
C SER A 137 -5.57 3.66 -6.28
N LEU A 138 -6.09 4.35 -7.29
CA LEU A 138 -6.48 3.74 -8.57
C LEU A 138 -5.27 3.15 -9.30
N ALA A 139 -4.17 3.91 -9.38
CA ALA A 139 -2.93 3.45 -10.00
C ALA A 139 -2.35 2.23 -9.28
N ALA A 140 -2.47 2.15 -7.95
CA ALA A 140 -2.02 0.99 -7.18
C ALA A 140 -2.82 -0.29 -7.48
N LYS A 141 -4.07 -0.19 -7.95
CA LYS A 141 -4.87 -1.37 -8.37
C LYS A 141 -4.36 -1.97 -9.68
N GLU A 142 -3.73 -1.15 -10.51
CA GLU A 142 -3.32 -1.52 -11.85
C GLU A 142 -1.84 -1.85 -11.90
N HIS A 143 -1.53 -3.12 -12.17
CA HIS A 143 -0.15 -3.59 -12.29
C HIS A 143 0.66 -2.84 -13.38
N HIS A 144 -0.02 -2.23 -14.37
CA HIS A 144 0.65 -1.40 -15.37
C HIS A 144 1.42 -0.24 -14.74
N PHE A 145 0.95 0.32 -13.62
CA PHE A 145 1.61 1.44 -12.96
C PHE A 145 2.74 1.04 -12.01
N ALA A 146 2.86 -0.24 -11.66
CA ALA A 146 3.91 -0.75 -10.77
C ALA A 146 5.34 -0.54 -11.32
N LYS A 147 5.48 -0.30 -12.64
CA LYS A 147 6.77 0.01 -13.28
C LYS A 147 7.23 1.46 -13.10
N TYR A 148 6.34 2.37 -12.71
CA TYR A 148 6.67 3.78 -12.54
C TYR A 148 7.13 4.07 -11.12
N THR A 149 7.98 5.07 -10.97
CA THR A 149 8.46 5.48 -9.65
C THR A 149 7.36 6.19 -8.85
N ALA A 150 7.43 6.10 -7.53
CA ALA A 150 6.47 6.71 -6.62
C ALA A 150 6.32 8.23 -6.85
N SER A 151 7.41 8.93 -7.20
CA SER A 151 7.39 10.37 -7.51
C SER A 151 6.66 10.67 -8.82
N THR A 152 6.85 9.84 -9.86
CA THR A 152 6.13 10.00 -11.14
C THR A 152 4.63 9.80 -10.99
N ILE A 153 4.22 8.79 -10.21
CA ILE A 153 2.80 8.54 -9.92
C ILE A 153 2.22 9.74 -9.15
N ALA A 154 2.90 10.21 -8.11
CA ALA A 154 2.45 11.35 -7.32
C ALA A 154 2.32 12.63 -8.16
N ALA A 155 3.33 12.97 -8.97
CA ALA A 155 3.31 14.16 -9.82
C ALA A 155 2.20 14.10 -10.87
N SER A 156 2.01 12.95 -11.51
CA SER A 156 0.93 12.73 -12.49
C SER A 156 -0.46 12.85 -11.85
N SER A 157 -0.64 12.27 -10.65
CA SER A 157 -1.90 12.36 -9.91
C SER A 157 -2.24 13.79 -9.50
N ILE A 158 -1.24 14.60 -9.10
CA ILE A 158 -1.44 16.03 -8.82
C ILE A 158 -1.86 16.76 -10.10
N ALA A 159 -1.15 16.56 -11.21
CA ALA A 159 -1.45 17.21 -12.47
C ALA A 159 -2.86 16.87 -13.00
N ALA A 160 -3.32 15.62 -12.80
CA ALA A 160 -4.67 15.18 -13.15
C ALA A 160 -5.76 15.72 -12.21
N SER A 161 -5.38 16.22 -11.03
CA SER A 161 -6.29 16.72 -10.00
C SER A 161 -6.48 18.24 -10.02
N MET A 162 -5.68 18.95 -10.81
CA MET A 162 -5.69 20.41 -10.97
C MET A 162 -6.74 20.88 -11.98
#